data_AF-A0A8X7UTM5-F1
#
_entry.id   AF-A0A8X7UTM5-F1
#
_cell.length_a   1.000
_cell.length_b   1.000
_cell.length_c   1.000
_cell.angle_alpha   90.00
_cell.angle_beta   90.00
_cell.angle_gamma   90.00
#
_symmetry.space_group_name_H-M   'P 1'
#
loop_
_entity.id
_entity.type
_entity.pdbx_description
1 polymer ?
#
loop_
_entity_poly.entity_id
_entity_poly.type
_entity_poly.pdbx_seq_one_letter_code
_entity_poly.pdbx_strand_id
1 'polypeptide(L)'
;MAVAPLDSQESLWESVTSLIRSAQEKNVDPLQWALELRLTLSAAGISLPSPDLAHLLVSHIFWENHTPLSWKLLEKAITVTIVPPLLVLALLSHRVIPNRKHHPAAYRLYLELLKRHAFSLMPLIRGSGYHRTMNSIDDILHLSEIFGLPNHEPGSILLAFVFSIVWQLVDASLDDEGLLELTSNKSSNWPHDMEIDGLLKRNDNHGLLEKANTEMAITLIQFLLQNEVTSRILHLASQNMPTHWEDFSQRFRVLTTKSLLVRNSKHINPEALTYLASHTSKFLERESKTIPRGEFHALLSSGSILALTSQHHGTSGSALWLPIDLFFEDIMDGTQAAAASAVENLTGLVKALQAVNSTTWHDAFLALWLAALRLVQRERDPIEGPVPLRTLFFVYCYPSSTCCCQHH
;
A
#
# COMPACT_ATOMS: atom_id res chain seq x y z
N MET A 1 -21.12 -9.66 -22.67
CA MET A 1 -20.16 -10.62 -22.06
C MET A 1 -20.98 -11.67 -21.34
N ALA A 2 -20.85 -12.93 -21.73
CA ALA A 2 -21.47 -14.03 -21.02
C ALA A 2 -20.64 -14.31 -19.75
N VAL A 3 -21.25 -14.14 -18.59
CA VAL A 3 -20.71 -14.67 -17.33
C VAL A 3 -20.62 -16.19 -17.52
N ALA A 4 -19.43 -16.75 -17.39
CA ALA A 4 -19.26 -18.20 -17.44
C ALA A 4 -20.12 -18.83 -16.33
N PRO A 5 -20.78 -19.98 -16.56
CA PRO A 5 -21.64 -20.60 -15.55
C PRO A 5 -20.87 -20.82 -14.23
N LEU A 6 -21.52 -20.64 -13.09
CA LEU A 6 -20.91 -20.77 -11.76
C LEU A 6 -20.10 -22.10 -11.61
N ASP A 7 -20.65 -23.19 -12.17
CA ASP A 7 -20.03 -24.53 -12.21
C ASP A 7 -18.68 -24.57 -12.94
N SER A 8 -18.45 -23.67 -13.90
CA SER A 8 -17.20 -23.59 -14.67
C SER A 8 -16.06 -22.88 -13.91
N GLN A 9 -16.38 -21.95 -13.00
CA GLN A 9 -15.35 -21.27 -12.21
C GLN A 9 -14.84 -22.11 -11.05
N GLU A 10 -15.71 -22.88 -10.37
CA GLU A 10 -15.28 -23.81 -9.32
C GLU A 10 -14.34 -24.88 -9.90
N SER A 11 -14.72 -25.47 -11.05
CA SER A 11 -13.87 -26.45 -11.74
C SER A 11 -12.50 -25.89 -12.16
N LEU A 12 -12.42 -24.59 -12.48
CA LEU A 12 -11.17 -23.92 -12.82
C LEU A 12 -10.24 -23.79 -11.62
N TRP A 13 -10.75 -23.34 -10.47
CA TRP A 13 -9.93 -23.18 -9.28
C TRP A 13 -9.48 -24.52 -8.69
N GLU A 14 -10.31 -25.56 -8.81
CA GLU A 14 -9.89 -26.94 -8.53
C GLU A 14 -8.77 -27.40 -9.46
N SER A 15 -8.87 -27.12 -10.76
CA SER A 15 -7.82 -27.40 -11.73
C SER A 15 -6.53 -26.66 -11.40
N VAL A 16 -6.61 -25.37 -11.03
CA VAL A 16 -5.46 -24.56 -10.61
C VAL A 16 -4.81 -25.15 -9.36
N THR A 17 -5.60 -25.51 -8.33
CA THR A 17 -5.08 -26.15 -7.11
C THR A 17 -4.44 -27.50 -7.40
N SER A 18 -5.01 -28.31 -8.31
CA SER A 18 -4.44 -29.59 -8.71
C SER A 18 -3.09 -29.42 -9.44
N LEU A 19 -3.00 -28.41 -10.32
CA LEU A 19 -1.77 -28.06 -11.02
C LEU A 19 -0.70 -27.60 -10.04
N ILE A 20 -1.11 -26.82 -9.03
CA ILE A 20 -0.24 -26.38 -7.95
C ILE A 20 0.35 -27.56 -7.18
N ARG A 21 -0.51 -28.49 -6.75
CA ARG A 21 -0.08 -29.69 -6.01
C ARG A 21 0.82 -30.59 -6.86
N SER A 22 0.47 -30.83 -8.13
CA SER A 22 1.27 -31.67 -9.01
C SER A 22 2.65 -31.07 -9.30
N ALA A 23 2.75 -29.75 -9.45
CA ALA A 23 4.03 -29.07 -9.68
C ALA A 23 4.95 -29.17 -8.46
N GLN A 24 4.39 -29.08 -7.25
CA GLN A 24 5.12 -29.29 -5.99
C GLN A 24 5.66 -30.71 -5.88
N GLU A 25 4.82 -31.73 -6.11
CA GLU A 25 5.22 -33.15 -6.06
C GLU A 25 6.33 -33.48 -7.07
N LYS A 26 6.24 -32.90 -8.27
CA LYS A 26 7.22 -33.11 -9.35
C LYS A 26 8.45 -32.22 -9.24
N ASN A 27 8.53 -31.33 -8.24
CA ASN A 27 9.60 -30.35 -8.08
C ASN A 27 9.89 -29.56 -9.37
N VAL A 28 8.81 -29.14 -10.05
CA VAL A 28 8.88 -28.37 -11.30
C VAL A 28 9.50 -27.00 -11.03
N ASP A 29 10.23 -26.46 -12.01
CA ASP A 29 10.78 -25.12 -11.89
C ASP A 29 9.67 -24.07 -11.63
N PRO A 30 9.78 -23.23 -10.57
CA PRO A 30 8.72 -22.29 -10.22
C PRO A 30 8.38 -21.26 -11.30
N LEU A 31 9.31 -20.94 -12.20
CA LEU A 31 9.02 -20.02 -13.32
C LEU A 31 8.18 -20.73 -14.39
N GLN A 32 8.51 -21.99 -14.74
CA GLN A 32 7.70 -22.79 -15.64
C GLN A 32 6.26 -22.92 -15.12
N TRP A 33 6.12 -23.23 -13.84
CA TRP A 33 4.82 -23.33 -13.18
C TRP A 33 4.03 -22.00 -13.22
N ALA A 34 4.67 -20.86 -12.94
CA ALA A 34 4.02 -19.55 -13.02
C ALA A 34 3.55 -19.22 -14.46
N LEU A 35 4.31 -19.63 -15.49
CA LEU A 35 3.92 -19.46 -16.89
C LEU A 35 2.76 -20.37 -17.29
N GLU A 36 2.74 -21.62 -16.82
CA GLU A 36 1.61 -22.54 -17.04
C GLU A 36 0.32 -22.02 -16.38
N LEU A 37 0.41 -21.49 -15.16
CA LEU A 37 -0.72 -20.82 -14.50
C LEU A 37 -1.21 -19.63 -15.32
N ARG A 38 -0.29 -18.80 -15.83
CA ARG A 38 -0.63 -17.67 -16.69
C ARG A 38 -1.41 -18.12 -17.93
N LEU A 39 -0.94 -19.15 -18.61
CA LEU A 39 -1.57 -19.68 -19.82
C LEU A 39 -2.96 -20.26 -19.52
N THR A 40 -3.09 -21.02 -18.44
CA THR A 40 -4.36 -21.62 -18.00
C THR A 40 -5.41 -20.56 -17.69
N LEU A 41 -5.03 -19.53 -16.93
CA LEU A 41 -5.92 -18.43 -16.57
C LEU A 41 -6.29 -17.57 -17.77
N SER A 42 -5.34 -17.31 -18.67
CA SER A 42 -5.59 -16.55 -19.90
C SER A 42 -6.53 -17.30 -20.85
N ALA A 43 -6.37 -18.62 -20.98
CA ALA A 43 -7.24 -19.48 -21.78
C ALA A 43 -8.68 -19.51 -21.24
N ALA A 44 -8.84 -19.38 -19.92
CA ALA A 44 -10.14 -19.27 -19.27
C ALA A 44 -10.71 -17.84 -19.23
N GLY A 45 -10.02 -16.86 -19.83
CA GLY A 45 -10.48 -15.46 -19.87
C GLY A 45 -10.37 -14.72 -18.54
N ILE A 46 -9.58 -15.21 -17.57
CA ILE A 46 -9.35 -14.53 -16.30
C ILE A 46 -8.41 -13.34 -16.53
N SER A 47 -8.82 -12.16 -16.06
CA SER A 47 -7.99 -10.95 -16.11
C SER A 47 -6.81 -11.08 -15.15
N LEU A 48 -5.63 -10.70 -15.64
CA LEU A 48 -4.38 -10.71 -14.88
C LEU A 48 -3.86 -9.28 -14.70
N PRO A 49 -3.29 -8.92 -13.53
CA PRO A 49 -3.10 -9.76 -12.34
C PRO A 49 -4.41 -10.08 -11.61
N SER A 50 -4.55 -11.31 -11.09
CA SER A 50 -5.79 -11.80 -10.46
C SER A 50 -5.71 -11.76 -8.93
N PRO A 51 -6.61 -11.02 -8.25
CA PRO A 51 -6.73 -11.04 -6.79
C PRO A 51 -7.06 -12.44 -6.25
N ASP A 52 -7.97 -13.16 -6.92
CA ASP A 52 -8.42 -14.50 -6.51
C ASP A 52 -7.26 -15.49 -6.49
N LEU A 53 -6.37 -15.41 -7.48
CA LEU A 53 -5.14 -16.21 -7.50
C LEU A 53 -4.20 -15.85 -6.35
N ALA A 54 -4.10 -14.57 -5.99
CA ALA A 54 -3.27 -14.15 -4.85
C ALA A 54 -3.77 -14.76 -3.54
N HIS A 55 -5.09 -14.74 -3.30
CA HIS A 55 -5.70 -15.41 -2.16
C HIS A 55 -5.40 -16.90 -2.16
N LEU A 56 -5.56 -17.58 -3.30
CA LEU A 56 -5.31 -19.02 -3.42
C LEU A 56 -3.84 -19.35 -3.15
N LEU A 57 -2.90 -18.67 -3.81
CA LEU A 57 -1.47 -18.92 -3.62
C LEU A 57 -1.02 -18.66 -2.19
N VAL A 58 -1.45 -17.56 -1.58
CA VAL A 58 -1.11 -17.26 -0.19
C VAL A 58 -1.75 -18.30 0.74
N SER A 59 -3.03 -18.65 0.56
CA SER A 59 -3.68 -19.69 1.36
C SER A 59 -2.96 -21.03 1.30
N HIS A 60 -2.36 -21.37 0.15
CA HIS A 60 -1.61 -22.61 -0.06
C HIS A 60 -0.18 -22.56 0.48
N ILE A 61 0.40 -21.38 0.72
CA ILE A 61 1.76 -21.23 1.29
C ILE A 61 1.76 -21.40 2.81
N PHE A 62 0.68 -20.98 3.48
CA PHE A 62 0.54 -21.11 4.93
C PHE A 62 0.00 -22.49 5.32
N TRP A 63 0.25 -22.90 6.56
CA TRP A 63 -0.04 -24.23 7.13
C TRP A 63 0.96 -25.32 6.71
N GLU A 64 0.47 -26.51 6.34
CA GLU A 64 1.28 -27.72 6.10
C GLU A 64 2.23 -27.62 4.89
N ASN A 65 2.09 -26.57 4.07
CA ASN A 65 2.75 -26.42 2.77
C ASN A 65 3.83 -25.34 2.73
N HIS A 66 4.41 -25.00 3.89
CA HIS A 66 5.49 -24.02 4.02
C HIS A 66 6.83 -24.55 3.45
N THR A 67 6.86 -24.76 2.13
CA THR A 67 8.03 -25.25 1.40
C THR A 67 8.76 -24.08 0.70
N PRO A 68 10.10 -24.17 0.53
CA PRO A 68 10.84 -23.18 -0.24
C PRO A 68 10.32 -23.01 -1.68
N LEU A 69 9.72 -24.04 -2.26
CA LEU A 69 9.13 -23.99 -3.60
C LEU A 69 7.89 -23.11 -3.66
N SER A 70 7.01 -23.18 -2.66
CA SER A 70 5.79 -22.35 -2.61
C SER A 70 6.13 -20.85 -2.54
N TRP A 71 7.13 -20.47 -1.75
CA TRP A 71 7.63 -19.09 -1.68
C TRP A 71 8.30 -18.63 -2.99
N LYS A 72 9.08 -19.50 -3.63
CA LYS A 72 9.67 -19.21 -4.94
C LYS A 72 8.60 -19.03 -6.02
N LEU A 73 7.54 -19.84 -6.00
CA LEU A 73 6.41 -19.65 -6.91
C LEU A 73 5.78 -18.28 -6.70
N LEU A 74 5.52 -17.89 -5.45
CA LEU A 74 4.91 -16.59 -5.16
C LEU A 74 5.73 -15.44 -5.74
N GLU A 75 7.05 -15.49 -5.57
CA GLU A 75 7.98 -14.52 -6.16
C GLU A 75 7.92 -14.53 -7.70
N LYS A 76 7.88 -15.71 -8.33
CA LYS A 76 7.74 -15.81 -9.80
C LYS A 76 6.38 -15.34 -10.28
N ALA A 77 5.31 -15.59 -9.53
CA ALA A 77 3.96 -15.14 -9.84
C ALA A 77 3.86 -13.61 -9.86
N ILE A 78 4.52 -12.95 -8.90
CA ILE A 78 4.66 -11.49 -8.90
C ILE A 78 5.47 -11.02 -10.13
N THR A 79 6.60 -11.67 -10.40
CA THR A 79 7.51 -11.32 -11.50
C THR A 79 6.84 -11.42 -12.87
N VAL A 80 6.03 -12.45 -13.11
CA VAL A 80 5.29 -12.64 -14.37
C VAL A 80 3.91 -11.95 -14.37
N THR A 81 3.64 -11.10 -13.38
CA THR A 81 2.45 -10.23 -13.28
C THR A 81 1.10 -10.97 -13.27
N ILE A 82 1.06 -12.18 -12.70
CA ILE A 82 -0.20 -12.97 -12.59
C ILE A 82 -0.96 -12.69 -11.30
N VAL A 83 -0.30 -12.12 -10.27
CA VAL A 83 -0.92 -11.69 -9.00
C VAL A 83 -0.57 -10.24 -8.69
N PRO A 84 -1.44 -9.49 -7.98
CA PRO A 84 -1.14 -8.12 -7.57
C PRO A 84 -0.13 -8.10 -6.41
N PRO A 85 1.07 -7.48 -6.55
CA PRO A 85 2.10 -7.51 -5.52
C PRO A 85 1.65 -6.94 -4.16
N LEU A 86 0.92 -5.81 -4.14
CA LEU A 86 0.49 -5.20 -2.87
C LEU A 86 -0.56 -6.04 -2.14
N LEU A 87 -1.44 -6.73 -2.86
CA LEU A 87 -2.39 -7.66 -2.25
C LEU A 87 -1.67 -8.86 -1.65
N VAL A 88 -0.66 -9.39 -2.34
CA VAL A 88 0.20 -10.44 -1.77
C VAL A 88 0.87 -9.96 -0.49
N LEU A 89 1.45 -8.75 -0.49
CA LEU A 89 2.06 -8.17 0.71
C LEU A 89 1.05 -7.96 1.84
N ALA A 90 -0.18 -7.53 1.55
CA ALA A 90 -1.24 -7.38 2.53
C ALA A 90 -1.63 -8.73 3.16
N LEU A 91 -1.92 -9.74 2.33
CA LEU A 91 -2.22 -11.11 2.76
C LEU A 91 -1.11 -11.71 3.63
N LEU A 92 0.15 -11.49 3.25
CA LEU A 92 1.30 -11.94 4.01
C LEU A 92 1.44 -11.17 5.33
N SER A 93 1.29 -9.85 5.33
CA SER A 93 1.46 -9.03 6.53
C SER A 93 0.52 -9.46 7.65
N HIS A 94 -0.75 -9.69 7.31
CA HIS A 94 -1.80 -10.14 8.23
C HIS A 94 -1.46 -11.47 8.92
N ARG A 95 -0.80 -12.40 8.22
CA ARG A 95 -0.52 -13.76 8.75
C ARG A 95 0.87 -13.94 9.31
N VAL A 96 1.87 -13.32 8.68
CA VAL A 96 3.29 -13.56 8.95
C VAL A 96 3.78 -12.70 10.10
N ILE A 97 3.40 -11.42 10.17
CA ILE A 97 3.90 -10.50 11.19
C ILE A 97 3.45 -10.91 12.61
N PRO A 98 2.18 -11.27 12.84
CA PRO A 98 1.76 -11.76 14.16
C PRO A 98 2.48 -13.06 14.56
N ASN A 99 2.72 -13.96 13.60
CA ASN A 99 3.35 -15.26 13.83
C ASN A 99 4.88 -15.28 13.72
N ARG A 100 5.53 -14.11 13.63
CA ARG A 100 6.97 -14.01 13.31
C ARG A 100 7.91 -14.70 14.30
N LYS A 101 7.54 -14.75 15.59
CA LYS A 101 8.31 -15.45 16.63
C LYS A 101 8.17 -16.98 16.49
N HIS A 102 6.99 -17.47 16.08
CA HIS A 102 6.74 -18.90 15.83
C HIS A 102 7.33 -19.38 14.49
N HIS A 103 7.29 -18.52 13.47
CA HIS A 103 7.75 -18.83 12.11
C HIS A 103 8.76 -17.79 11.58
N PRO A 104 9.98 -17.71 12.17
CA PRO A 104 10.96 -16.68 11.81
C PRO A 104 11.48 -16.81 10.37
N ALA A 105 11.48 -18.01 9.79
CA ALA A 105 11.82 -18.18 8.37
C ALA A 105 10.76 -17.57 7.43
N ALA A 106 9.47 -17.69 7.76
CA ALA A 106 8.39 -17.06 7.01
C ALA A 106 8.50 -15.53 7.06
N TYR A 107 8.78 -14.99 8.25
CA TYR A 107 8.98 -13.56 8.43
C TYR A 107 10.18 -13.05 7.65
N ARG A 108 11.30 -13.81 7.62
CA ARG A 108 12.45 -13.45 6.80
C ARG A 108 12.08 -13.34 5.31
N LEU A 109 11.34 -14.32 4.78
CA LEU A 109 10.93 -14.33 3.38
C LEU A 109 9.95 -13.19 3.06
N TYR A 110 9.04 -12.88 3.97
CA TYR A 110 8.19 -11.69 3.87
C TYR A 110 9.01 -10.39 3.80
N LEU A 111 10.00 -10.20 4.68
CA LEU A 111 10.84 -9.00 4.66
C LEU A 111 11.64 -8.88 3.35
N GLU A 112 12.14 -10.00 2.81
CA GLU A 112 12.82 -10.03 1.50
C GLU A 112 11.88 -9.66 0.34
N LEU A 113 10.64 -10.19 0.35
CA LEU A 113 9.62 -9.82 -0.63
C LEU A 113 9.23 -8.35 -0.51
N LEU A 114 9.04 -7.85 0.71
CA LEU A 114 8.74 -6.45 0.97
C LEU A 114 9.87 -5.56 0.45
N LYS A 115 11.13 -5.89 0.73
CA LYS A 115 12.29 -5.15 0.22
C LYS A 115 12.29 -5.02 -1.31
N ARG A 116 11.88 -6.08 -2.03
CA ARG A 116 11.87 -6.11 -3.50
C ARG A 116 10.68 -5.39 -4.10
N HIS A 117 9.51 -5.46 -3.46
CA HIS A 117 8.24 -5.04 -4.07
C HIS A 117 7.59 -3.81 -3.42
N ALA A 118 7.99 -3.40 -2.21
CA ALA A 118 7.42 -2.21 -1.55
C ALA A 118 7.62 -0.92 -2.37
N PHE A 119 8.69 -0.84 -3.15
CA PHE A 119 9.01 0.32 -3.98
C PHE A 119 8.42 0.24 -5.40
N SER A 120 7.65 -0.80 -5.73
CA SER A 120 7.05 -1.02 -7.06
C SER A 120 5.58 -0.55 -7.14
N LEU A 121 5.24 0.57 -6.50
CA LEU A 121 3.86 1.07 -6.38
C LEU A 121 3.25 1.55 -7.71
N MET A 122 4.04 2.16 -8.59
CA MET A 122 3.55 2.90 -9.76
C MET A 122 2.90 2.04 -10.87
N PRO A 123 3.41 0.84 -11.23
CA PRO A 123 2.75 -0.01 -12.21
C PRO A 123 1.36 -0.49 -11.76
N LEU A 124 1.09 -0.55 -10.46
CA LEU A 124 -0.16 -1.09 -9.92
C LEU A 124 -1.32 -0.08 -9.95
N ILE A 125 -1.03 1.20 -9.69
CA ILE A 125 -2.04 2.28 -9.67
C ILE A 125 -2.66 2.49 -11.07
N ARG A 126 -1.96 2.07 -12.12
CA ARG A 126 -2.37 2.23 -13.53
C ARG A 126 -3.14 1.04 -14.10
N GLY A 127 -3.37 -0.02 -13.32
CA GLY A 127 -4.01 -1.25 -13.79
C GLY A 127 -5.53 -1.22 -13.67
N SER A 128 -6.25 -1.82 -14.63
CA SER A 128 -7.72 -1.94 -14.64
C SER A 128 -8.30 -2.73 -13.44
N GLY A 129 -7.47 -3.47 -12.70
CA GLY A 129 -7.83 -4.18 -11.47
C GLY A 129 -7.52 -3.44 -10.16
N TYR A 130 -7.06 -2.19 -10.22
CA TYR A 130 -6.60 -1.43 -9.05
C TYR A 130 -7.68 -1.30 -7.96
N HIS A 131 -8.91 -0.93 -8.32
CA HIS A 131 -9.99 -0.76 -7.35
C HIS A 131 -10.35 -2.05 -6.63
N ARG A 132 -10.48 -3.17 -7.36
CA ARG A 132 -10.75 -4.48 -6.77
C ARG A 132 -9.61 -4.92 -5.83
N THR A 133 -8.37 -4.63 -6.23
CA THR A 133 -7.18 -4.91 -5.42
C THR A 133 -7.19 -4.09 -4.13
N MET A 134 -7.46 -2.79 -4.20
CA MET A 134 -7.51 -1.93 -3.00
C MET A 134 -8.64 -2.37 -2.06
N ASN A 135 -9.84 -2.66 -2.56
CA ASN A 135 -10.91 -3.19 -1.72
C ASN A 135 -10.49 -4.49 -1.02
N SER A 136 -9.86 -5.41 -1.75
CA SER A 136 -9.38 -6.67 -1.14
C SER A 136 -8.34 -6.40 -0.04
N ILE A 137 -7.43 -5.44 -0.24
CA ILE A 137 -6.46 -5.02 0.79
C ILE A 137 -7.17 -4.45 2.02
N ASP A 138 -8.17 -3.59 1.81
CA ASP A 138 -8.97 -3.00 2.88
C ASP A 138 -9.71 -4.08 3.67
N ASP A 139 -10.31 -5.06 3.00
CA ASP A 139 -11.03 -6.17 3.61
C ASP A 139 -10.11 -7.07 4.46
N ILE A 140 -8.85 -7.28 4.03
CA ILE A 140 -7.88 -8.14 4.74
C ILE A 140 -7.31 -7.43 5.98
N LEU A 141 -6.98 -6.15 5.85
CA LEU A 141 -6.27 -5.40 6.88
C LEU A 141 -7.18 -4.50 7.71
N HIS A 142 -8.47 -4.44 7.39
CA HIS A 142 -9.48 -3.61 8.04
C HIS A 142 -9.06 -2.13 8.10
N LEU A 143 -8.40 -1.60 7.05
CA LEU A 143 -7.76 -0.30 7.08
C LEU A 143 -8.77 0.84 7.28
N SER A 144 -9.91 0.78 6.61
CA SER A 144 -10.95 1.79 6.72
C SER A 144 -11.57 1.83 8.12
N GLU A 145 -11.67 0.68 8.79
CA GLU A 145 -12.12 0.60 10.18
C GLU A 145 -11.07 1.16 11.13
N ILE A 146 -9.81 0.72 10.99
CA ILE A 146 -8.69 1.14 11.85
C ILE A 146 -8.46 2.64 11.76
N PHE A 147 -8.48 3.21 10.54
CA PHE A 147 -8.15 4.61 10.29
C PHE A 147 -9.37 5.53 10.13
N GLY A 148 -10.60 5.00 10.20
CA GLY A 148 -11.82 5.77 10.04
C GLY A 148 -11.96 6.45 8.67
N LEU A 149 -11.67 5.72 7.58
CA LEU A 149 -11.71 6.25 6.21
C LEU A 149 -13.17 6.37 5.71
N PRO A 150 -13.66 7.57 5.36
CA PRO A 150 -15.09 7.78 5.10
C PRO A 150 -15.58 7.27 3.72
N ASN A 151 -14.70 7.09 2.74
CA ASN A 151 -15.12 6.88 1.33
C ASN A 151 -14.58 5.58 0.68
N HIS A 152 -13.88 4.70 1.42
CA HIS A 152 -13.18 3.51 0.88
C HIS A 152 -12.45 3.78 -0.46
N GLU A 153 -11.90 5.00 -0.61
CA GLU A 153 -11.30 5.42 -1.86
C GLU A 153 -9.97 4.65 -2.05
N PRO A 154 -9.72 4.04 -3.23
CA PRO A 154 -8.48 3.33 -3.53
C PRO A 154 -7.20 4.09 -3.18
N GLY A 155 -7.16 5.41 -3.39
CA GLY A 155 -6.03 6.26 -3.01
C GLY A 155 -5.85 6.38 -1.49
N SER A 156 -6.95 6.51 -0.74
CA SER A 156 -6.94 6.52 0.72
C SER A 156 -6.56 5.17 1.30
N ILE A 157 -7.05 4.08 0.70
CA ILE A 157 -6.66 2.71 1.07
C ILE A 157 -5.17 2.49 0.81
N LEU A 158 -4.64 2.96 -0.32
CA LEU A 158 -3.21 2.84 -0.61
C LEU A 158 -2.34 3.60 0.41
N LEU A 159 -2.74 4.83 0.75
CA LEU A 159 -2.09 5.61 1.79
C LEU A 159 -2.12 4.87 3.14
N ALA A 160 -3.29 4.39 3.54
CA ALA A 160 -3.48 3.63 4.78
C ALA A 160 -2.68 2.32 4.77
N PHE A 161 -2.61 1.64 3.63
CA PHE A 161 -1.83 0.42 3.46
C PHE A 161 -0.34 0.69 3.68
N VAL A 162 0.25 1.67 2.98
CA VAL A 162 1.66 2.02 3.13
C VAL A 162 1.97 2.40 4.58
N PHE A 163 1.11 3.24 5.18
CA PHE A 163 1.26 3.62 6.58
C PHE A 163 1.16 2.42 7.53
N SER A 164 0.20 1.51 7.30
CA SER A 164 0.00 0.30 8.10
C SER A 164 1.21 -0.63 8.04
N ILE A 165 1.84 -0.81 6.89
CA ILE A 165 3.01 -1.69 6.77
C ILE A 165 4.18 -1.12 7.58
N VAL A 166 4.45 0.18 7.48
CA VAL A 166 5.52 0.83 8.25
C VAL A 166 5.23 0.72 9.76
N TRP A 167 3.99 0.95 10.17
CA TRP A 167 3.60 0.82 11.58
C TRP A 167 3.68 -0.63 12.07
N GLN A 168 3.19 -1.61 11.33
CA GLN A 168 3.32 -3.03 11.67
C GLN A 168 4.78 -3.44 11.89
N LEU A 169 5.72 -2.95 11.08
CA LEU A 169 7.15 -3.21 11.27
C LEU A 169 7.70 -2.55 12.53
N VAL A 170 7.27 -1.33 12.87
CA VAL A 170 7.66 -0.64 14.11
C VAL A 170 7.15 -1.40 15.32
N ASP A 171 5.87 -1.75 15.35
CA ASP A 171 5.25 -2.52 16.43
C ASP A 171 5.94 -3.87 16.61
N ALA A 172 6.16 -4.59 15.52
CA ALA A 172 6.85 -5.88 15.53
C ALA A 172 8.27 -5.75 16.11
N SER A 173 9.02 -4.73 15.69
CA SER A 173 10.40 -4.53 16.18
C SER A 173 10.44 -4.14 17.65
N LEU A 174 9.48 -3.33 18.11
CA LEU A 174 9.33 -3.00 19.52
C LEU A 174 9.00 -4.22 20.37
N ASP A 175 8.05 -5.05 19.93
CA ASP A 175 7.67 -6.28 20.63
C ASP A 175 8.78 -7.35 20.60
N ASP A 176 9.60 -7.40 19.54
CA ASP A 176 10.75 -8.31 19.47
C ASP A 176 11.85 -7.92 20.47
N GLU A 177 12.01 -6.63 20.77
CA GLU A 177 12.94 -6.11 21.80
C GLU A 177 12.30 -5.94 23.19
N GLY A 178 11.03 -6.28 23.38
CA GLY A 178 10.31 -6.10 24.65
C GLY A 178 10.07 -4.64 25.04
N LEU A 179 10.06 -3.73 24.06
CA LEU A 179 9.91 -2.28 24.22
C LEU A 179 8.47 -1.79 24.05
N LEU A 180 7.56 -2.64 23.57
CA LEU A 180 6.17 -2.26 23.33
C LEU A 180 5.47 -1.76 24.61
N GLU A 181 5.82 -2.31 25.77
CA GLU A 181 5.30 -1.88 27.08
C GLU A 181 5.65 -0.43 27.46
N LEU A 182 6.67 0.16 26.82
CA LEU A 182 7.10 1.54 27.05
C LEU A 182 6.28 2.56 26.22
N THR A 183 5.35 2.08 25.40
CA THR A 183 4.47 2.91 24.59
C THR A 183 3.17 3.24 25.34
N SER A 184 2.46 4.29 24.92
CA SER A 184 1.21 4.72 25.59
C SER A 184 0.10 3.66 25.47
N ASN A 185 0.08 2.93 24.35
CA ASN A 185 -0.86 1.85 24.08
C ASN A 185 -0.10 0.52 24.05
N LYS A 186 -0.26 -0.26 25.13
CA LYS A 186 0.52 -1.47 25.43
C LYS A 186 0.26 -2.64 24.48
N SER A 187 -0.78 -2.57 23.65
CA SER A 187 -1.10 -3.58 22.65
C SER A 187 -0.82 -3.08 21.24
N SER A 188 -0.49 -4.02 20.35
CA SER A 188 -0.50 -3.75 18.93
C SER A 188 -1.92 -3.46 18.46
N ASN A 189 -2.07 -2.51 17.52
CA ASN A 189 -3.37 -2.19 16.95
C ASN A 189 -3.82 -3.20 15.87
N TRP A 190 -2.99 -4.22 15.61
CA TRP A 190 -3.22 -5.18 14.52
C TRP A 190 -3.89 -6.45 15.06
N PRO A 191 -4.88 -7.00 14.35
CA PRO A 191 -5.53 -8.25 14.76
C PRO A 191 -4.49 -9.37 14.89
N HIS A 192 -4.49 -10.05 16.04
CA HIS A 192 -3.72 -11.26 16.25
C HIS A 192 -4.56 -12.45 15.80
N ASP A 193 -4.17 -13.11 14.71
CA ASP A 193 -4.77 -14.39 14.36
C ASP A 193 -4.32 -15.44 15.38
N MET A 194 -5.27 -16.24 15.87
CA MET A 194 -5.12 -17.10 17.05
C MET A 194 -3.89 -18.01 16.99
N GLU A 195 -3.28 -18.21 18.16
CA GLU A 195 -2.17 -19.12 18.42
C GLU A 195 -2.35 -20.45 17.69
N ILE A 196 -1.43 -20.75 16.77
CA ILE A 196 -1.21 -22.12 16.35
C ILE A 196 -0.49 -22.79 17.51
N ASP A 197 -1.25 -23.52 18.33
CA ASP A 197 -0.76 -24.39 19.40
C ASP A 197 0.12 -25.50 18.81
N GLY A 198 1.35 -25.13 18.54
CA GLY A 198 2.39 -25.98 18.00
C GLY A 198 3.65 -25.65 18.77
N LEU A 199 3.91 -26.41 19.83
CA LEU A 199 5.14 -26.41 20.63
C LEU A 199 6.35 -26.79 19.76
N LEU A 200 6.72 -25.94 18.80
CA LEU A 200 7.95 -26.05 18.04
C LEU A 200 9.08 -25.71 19.01
N LYS A 201 9.87 -26.73 19.37
CA LYS A 201 11.05 -26.59 20.22
C LYS A 201 11.94 -25.47 19.69
N ARG A 202 11.98 -24.36 20.42
CA ARG A 202 12.84 -23.21 20.14
C ARG A 202 14.29 -23.67 20.20
N ASN A 203 14.93 -23.77 19.04
CA ASN A 203 16.37 -24.07 18.92
C ASN A 203 17.16 -22.74 18.97
N ASP A 204 18.41 -22.75 19.38
CA ASP A 204 19.25 -21.53 19.47
C ASP A 204 19.35 -20.77 18.14
N ASN A 205 19.26 -21.50 17.01
CA ASN A 205 19.22 -20.93 15.67
C ASN A 205 17.95 -20.06 15.42
N HIS A 206 16.84 -20.32 16.11
CA HIS A 206 15.63 -19.47 16.01
C HIS A 206 15.88 -18.09 16.61
N GLY A 207 16.49 -18.01 17.80
CA GLY A 207 16.76 -16.73 18.44
C GLY A 207 17.70 -15.83 17.64
N LEU A 208 18.72 -16.42 16.98
CA LEU A 208 19.60 -15.68 16.08
C LEU A 208 18.86 -15.16 14.84
N LEU A 209 17.96 -15.96 14.27
CA LEU A 209 17.17 -15.55 13.10
C LEU A 209 16.13 -14.47 13.45
N GLU A 210 15.45 -14.59 14.59
CA GLU A 210 14.51 -13.59 15.12
C GLU A 210 15.21 -12.22 15.26
N LYS A 211 16.39 -12.20 15.89
CA LYS A 211 17.20 -10.98 16.03
C LYS A 211 17.61 -10.39 14.69
N ALA A 212 18.10 -11.24 13.76
CA ALA A 212 18.49 -10.80 12.42
C ALA A 212 17.29 -10.26 11.61
N ASN A 213 16.10 -10.83 11.79
CA ASN A 213 14.88 -10.35 11.16
C ASN A 213 14.44 -9.01 11.75
N THR A 214 14.56 -8.82 13.06
CA THR A 214 14.28 -7.54 13.72
C THR A 214 15.20 -6.44 13.18
N GLU A 215 16.50 -6.72 13.06
CA GLU A 215 17.47 -5.79 12.46
C GLU A 215 17.13 -5.46 11.00
N MET A 216 16.72 -6.46 10.22
CA MET A 216 16.27 -6.28 8.84
C MET A 216 14.98 -5.45 8.75
N ALA A 217 14.02 -5.66 9.65
CA ALA A 217 12.78 -4.88 9.72
C ALA A 217 13.08 -3.40 10.01
N ILE A 218 13.95 -3.11 10.99
CA ILE A 218 14.39 -1.74 11.30
C ILE A 218 15.08 -1.09 10.09
N THR A 219 15.93 -1.86 9.39
CA THR A 219 16.60 -1.40 8.18
C THR A 219 15.59 -1.10 7.05
N LEU A 220 14.53 -1.90 6.92
CA LEU A 220 13.45 -1.66 5.95
C LEU A 220 12.62 -0.43 6.30
N ILE A 221 12.33 -0.19 7.57
CA ILE A 221 11.65 1.04 8.01
C ILE A 221 12.48 2.26 7.58
N GLN A 222 13.81 2.22 7.76
CA GLN A 222 14.70 3.27 7.28
C GLN A 222 14.58 3.47 5.76
N PHE A 223 14.64 2.40 4.97
CA PHE A 223 14.55 2.50 3.51
C PHE A 223 13.19 3.02 3.04
N LEU A 224 12.11 2.63 3.70
CA LEU A 224 10.75 3.14 3.42
C LEU A 224 10.67 4.64 3.72
N LEU A 225 11.19 5.09 4.86
CA LEU A 225 11.20 6.52 5.21
C LEU A 225 12.10 7.37 4.30
N GLN A 226 13.17 6.80 3.75
CA GLN A 226 14.07 7.50 2.83
C GLN A 226 13.54 7.54 1.39
N ASN A 227 12.63 6.65 1.02
CA ASN A 227 12.06 6.63 -0.32
C ASN A 227 11.12 7.83 -0.52
N GLU A 228 11.36 8.62 -1.56
CA GLU A 228 10.62 9.87 -1.84
C GLU A 228 9.11 9.67 -1.93
N VAL A 229 8.64 8.65 -2.66
CA VAL A 229 7.21 8.39 -2.82
C VAL A 229 6.59 7.96 -1.50
N THR A 230 7.26 7.06 -0.79
CA THR A 230 6.78 6.53 0.49
C THR A 230 6.77 7.63 1.56
N SER A 231 7.79 8.48 1.62
CA SER A 231 7.87 9.58 2.58
C SER A 231 6.78 10.64 2.32
N ARG A 232 6.48 10.95 1.05
CA ARG A 232 5.33 11.80 0.69
C ARG A 232 4.00 11.17 1.07
N ILE A 233 3.80 9.87 0.86
CA ILE A 233 2.59 9.16 1.29
C ILE A 233 2.45 9.18 2.82
N LEU A 234 3.54 8.98 3.56
CA LEU A 234 3.53 9.06 5.01
C LEU A 234 3.31 10.50 5.52
N HIS A 235 3.81 11.51 4.80
CA HIS A 235 3.50 12.91 5.08
C HIS A 235 1.99 13.16 4.93
N LEU A 236 1.38 12.69 3.85
CA LEU A 236 -0.07 12.75 3.66
C LEU A 236 -0.80 12.00 4.79
N ALA A 237 -0.30 10.84 5.25
CA ALA A 237 -0.88 10.13 6.38
C ALA A 237 -0.84 10.98 7.67
N SER A 238 0.26 11.69 7.92
CA SER A 238 0.40 12.59 9.08
C SER A 238 -0.64 13.72 9.09
N GLN A 239 -0.97 14.25 7.91
CA GLN A 239 -1.96 15.32 7.77
C GLN A 239 -3.41 14.81 7.83
N ASN A 240 -3.68 13.63 7.25
CA ASN A 240 -5.05 13.12 7.13
C ASN A 240 -5.48 12.27 8.34
N MET A 241 -4.54 11.74 9.13
CA MET A 241 -4.80 10.87 10.29
C MET A 241 -3.96 11.30 11.51
N PRO A 242 -4.14 12.53 12.04
CA PRO A 242 -3.24 13.11 13.03
C PRO A 242 -3.17 12.32 14.35
N THR A 243 -4.29 11.77 14.81
CA THR A 243 -4.35 10.95 16.04
C THR A 243 -3.55 9.66 15.91
N HIS A 244 -3.66 9.00 14.76
CA HIS A 244 -2.93 7.78 14.43
C HIS A 244 -1.44 8.06 14.23
N TRP A 245 -1.13 9.18 13.57
CA TRP A 245 0.24 9.64 13.39
C TRP A 245 0.94 9.97 14.72
N GLU A 246 0.22 10.52 15.70
CA GLU A 246 0.76 10.80 17.02
C GLU A 246 1.14 9.52 17.77
N ASP A 247 0.26 8.50 17.78
CA ASP A 247 0.57 7.18 18.37
C ASP A 247 1.76 6.53 17.66
N PHE A 248 1.73 6.48 16.32
CA PHE A 248 2.84 5.99 15.51
C PHE A 248 4.15 6.72 15.84
N SER A 249 4.14 8.06 15.91
CA SER A 249 5.33 8.88 16.19
C SER A 249 5.89 8.61 17.58
N GLN A 250 5.02 8.41 18.57
CA GLN A 250 5.43 8.02 19.91
C GLN A 250 6.13 6.66 19.91
N ARG A 251 5.52 5.64 19.28
CA ARG A 251 6.09 4.28 19.18
C ARG A 251 7.42 4.29 18.42
N PHE A 252 7.48 4.99 17.31
CA PHE A 252 8.69 5.17 16.53
C PHE A 252 9.81 5.84 17.35
N ARG A 253 9.48 6.86 18.16
CA ARG A 253 10.45 7.49 19.08
C ARG A 253 10.97 6.52 20.14
N VAL A 254 10.13 5.62 20.67
CA VAL A 254 10.60 4.56 21.57
C VAL A 254 11.60 3.67 20.83
N LEU A 255 11.29 3.25 19.60
CA LEU A 255 12.18 2.42 18.80
C LEU A 255 13.54 3.11 18.58
N THR A 256 13.56 4.36 18.09
CA THR A 256 14.84 5.06 17.81
C THR A 256 15.66 5.34 19.05
N THR A 257 15.01 5.60 20.20
CA THR A 257 15.72 5.99 21.42
C THR A 257 16.07 4.81 22.32
N LYS A 258 15.29 3.74 22.35
CA LYS A 258 15.43 2.63 23.32
C LYS A 258 15.93 1.32 22.71
N SER A 259 15.79 1.13 21.39
CA SER A 259 16.27 -0.09 20.72
C SER A 259 17.78 -0.28 20.89
N LEU A 260 18.16 -1.47 21.35
CA LEU A 260 19.57 -1.88 21.42
C LEU A 260 20.10 -2.17 20.02
N LEU A 261 19.26 -2.67 19.11
CA LEU A 261 19.64 -2.92 17.73
C LEU A 261 19.95 -1.62 16.98
N VAL A 262 19.11 -0.58 17.13
CA VAL A 262 19.36 0.74 16.55
C VAL A 262 20.65 1.34 17.09
N ARG A 263 20.86 1.29 18.42
CA ARG A 263 22.06 1.87 19.06
C ARG A 263 23.36 1.16 18.70
N ASN A 264 23.31 -0.15 18.51
CA ASN A 264 24.50 -0.97 18.23
C ASN A 264 24.74 -1.21 16.73
N SER A 265 23.82 -0.78 15.87
CA SER A 265 23.96 -0.96 14.43
C SER A 265 25.05 -0.05 13.86
N LYS A 266 25.83 -0.60 12.92
CA LYS A 266 26.79 0.19 12.11
C LYS A 266 26.13 0.86 10.91
N HIS A 267 24.94 0.43 10.53
CA HIS A 267 24.25 0.83 9.31
C HIS A 267 23.08 1.78 9.57
N ILE A 268 22.53 1.74 10.78
CA ILE A 268 21.40 2.57 11.20
C ILE A 268 21.95 3.70 12.08
N ASN A 269 21.76 4.95 11.66
CA ASN A 269 22.05 6.11 12.50
C ASN A 269 20.76 6.50 13.27
N PRO A 270 20.74 6.41 14.61
CA PRO A 270 19.57 6.76 15.43
C PRO A 270 19.12 8.22 15.24
N GLU A 271 20.08 9.13 15.06
CA GLU A 271 19.80 10.56 14.83
C GLU A 271 19.21 10.77 13.43
N ALA A 272 19.67 10.03 12.43
CA ALA A 272 19.12 10.07 11.08
C ALA A 272 17.69 9.50 11.03
N LEU A 273 17.40 8.42 11.78
CA LEU A 273 16.04 7.89 11.89
C LEU A 273 15.10 8.87 12.59
N THR A 274 15.56 9.49 13.68
CA THR A 274 14.78 10.50 14.40
C THR A 274 14.53 11.74 13.53
N TYR A 275 15.55 12.14 12.76
CA TYR A 275 15.43 13.17 11.73
C TYR A 275 14.38 12.78 10.69
N LEU A 276 14.46 11.60 10.10
CA LEU A 276 13.50 11.13 9.08
C LEU A 276 12.06 11.17 9.57
N ALA A 277 11.76 10.63 10.76
CA ALA A 277 10.41 10.68 11.31
C ALA A 277 9.93 12.11 11.59
N SER A 278 10.83 12.96 12.11
CA SER A 278 10.50 14.37 12.26
C SER A 278 10.30 15.08 10.92
N HIS A 279 11.01 14.70 9.85
CA HIS A 279 10.89 15.30 8.52
C HIS A 279 9.65 14.84 7.78
N THR A 280 9.21 13.60 7.98
CA THR A 280 7.90 13.14 7.52
C THR A 280 6.77 13.95 8.14
N SER A 281 6.94 14.47 9.36
CA SER A 281 6.01 15.43 9.99
C SER A 281 6.29 16.92 9.67
N LYS A 282 7.55 17.30 9.39
CA LYS A 282 8.02 18.69 9.27
C LYS A 282 8.23 19.17 7.83
N PHE A 283 7.69 18.47 6.84
CA PHE A 283 7.62 18.99 5.47
C PHE A 283 6.95 20.38 5.38
N LEU A 284 6.24 20.77 6.45
CA LEU A 284 5.62 22.09 6.64
C LEU A 284 6.53 23.24 7.11
N GLU A 285 7.79 23.04 7.56
CA GLU A 285 8.51 24.10 8.31
C GLU A 285 9.87 24.60 7.78
N ARG A 286 10.48 24.06 6.71
CA ARG A 286 11.80 24.57 6.28
C ARG A 286 12.02 24.65 4.77
N GLU A 287 11.86 25.90 4.30
CA GLU A 287 12.62 26.59 3.25
C GLU A 287 13.71 25.80 2.50
N SER A 288 13.50 25.72 1.19
CA SER A 288 14.50 25.98 0.14
C SER A 288 15.95 25.58 0.46
N LYS A 289 16.35 24.36 0.07
CA LYS A 289 17.73 24.07 -0.34
C LYS A 289 17.78 22.79 -1.18
N THR A 290 17.86 23.02 -2.49
CA THR A 290 18.45 22.19 -3.56
C THR A 290 18.75 20.73 -3.22
N ILE A 291 17.85 19.82 -3.62
CA ILE A 291 18.13 18.40 -3.85
C ILE A 291 17.81 18.09 -5.33
N PRO A 292 18.55 17.19 -6.01
CA PRO A 292 18.54 17.10 -7.47
C PRO A 292 17.22 16.57 -8.05
N ARG A 293 16.54 17.50 -8.72
CA ARG A 293 15.51 17.39 -9.74
C ARG A 293 15.78 16.29 -10.78
N GLY A 294 14.80 15.42 -11.05
CA GLY A 294 14.80 14.66 -12.31
C GLY A 294 13.83 13.49 -12.44
N GLU A 295 13.63 12.68 -11.41
CA GLU A 295 13.09 11.33 -11.63
C GLU A 295 11.56 11.27 -11.75
N PHE A 296 10.83 12.06 -10.95
CA PHE A 296 9.36 12.05 -10.99
C PHE A 296 8.81 12.63 -12.31
N HIS A 297 9.38 13.75 -12.77
CA HIS A 297 9.01 14.38 -14.04
C HIS A 297 9.51 13.60 -15.27
N ALA A 298 10.65 12.90 -15.22
CA ALA A 298 11.08 12.03 -16.31
C ALA A 298 10.19 10.77 -16.43
N LEU A 299 9.69 10.24 -15.32
CA LEU A 299 8.74 9.11 -15.29
C LEU A 299 7.33 9.49 -15.78
N LEU A 300 6.93 10.75 -15.61
CA LEU A 300 5.66 11.30 -16.11
C LEU A 300 5.77 11.87 -17.55
N SER A 301 6.93 12.40 -17.94
CA SER A 301 7.17 13.03 -19.25
C SER A 301 7.71 12.07 -20.31
N SER A 302 8.28 10.93 -19.93
CA SER A 302 8.61 9.88 -20.89
C SER A 302 7.30 9.26 -21.37
N GLY A 303 6.94 9.49 -22.64
CA GLY A 303 5.72 9.05 -23.33
C GLY A 303 5.49 7.53 -23.40
N SER A 304 5.94 6.76 -22.41
CA SER A 304 5.61 5.36 -22.14
C SER A 304 4.20 5.18 -21.56
N ILE A 305 3.26 6.05 -21.96
CA ILE A 305 1.81 5.90 -21.72
C ILE A 305 1.18 5.00 -22.81
N LEU A 306 1.93 4.66 -23.86
CA LEU A 306 1.43 3.91 -25.02
C LEU A 306 1.50 2.38 -24.91
N ALA A 307 1.95 1.82 -23.79
CA ALA A 307 1.92 0.37 -23.60
C ALA A 307 0.71 -0.05 -22.74
N LEU A 308 -0.20 -0.78 -23.39
CA LEU A 308 -1.38 -1.50 -22.85
C LEU A 308 -2.71 -0.74 -22.92
N THR A 309 -3.14 -0.49 -24.16
CA THR A 309 -4.55 -0.32 -24.51
C THR A 309 -5.33 -1.61 -24.20
N SER A 310 -5.97 -1.69 -23.04
CA SER A 310 -7.05 -2.64 -22.77
C SER A 310 -8.30 -1.83 -22.44
N GLN A 311 -9.13 -1.60 -23.45
CA GLN A 311 -10.45 -1.00 -23.34
C GLN A 311 -11.36 -1.89 -22.50
N HIS A 312 -11.64 -1.54 -21.24
CA HIS A 312 -12.76 -2.12 -20.49
C HIS A 312 -13.38 -1.05 -19.59
N HIS A 313 -14.69 -0.85 -19.77
CA HIS A 313 -15.50 0.18 -19.11
C HIS A 313 -15.74 -0.13 -17.62
N GLY A 314 -15.55 0.87 -16.75
CA GLY A 314 -15.97 0.82 -15.35
C GLY A 314 -15.65 2.13 -14.63
N THR A 315 -16.68 2.94 -14.45
CA THR A 315 -16.67 4.25 -13.77
C THR A 315 -16.22 4.14 -12.31
N SER A 316 -15.03 4.64 -11.98
CA SER A 316 -14.72 5.10 -10.61
C SER A 316 -13.71 6.25 -10.67
N GLY A 317 -14.17 7.48 -10.38
CA GLY A 317 -13.40 8.72 -10.45
C GLY A 317 -12.33 8.91 -9.35
N SER A 318 -12.04 7.89 -8.54
CA SER A 318 -11.18 7.98 -7.35
C SER A 318 -9.71 7.58 -7.58
N ALA A 319 -9.38 6.96 -8.72
CA ALA A 319 -8.00 6.57 -9.06
C ALA A 319 -7.09 7.75 -9.44
N LEU A 320 -7.66 8.95 -9.57
CA LEU A 320 -7.00 10.11 -10.18
C LEU A 320 -6.31 11.03 -9.16
N TRP A 321 -6.66 10.95 -7.87
CA TRP A 321 -6.36 12.04 -6.93
C TRP A 321 -4.99 11.89 -6.28
N LEU A 322 -4.57 10.69 -5.89
CA LEU A 322 -3.26 10.49 -5.25
C LEU A 322 -2.09 10.97 -6.15
N PRO A 323 -2.08 10.69 -7.47
CA PRO A 323 -1.06 11.25 -8.35
C PRO A 323 -1.11 12.79 -8.46
N ILE A 324 -2.31 13.39 -8.35
CA ILE A 324 -2.49 14.85 -8.39
C ILE A 324 -2.07 15.49 -7.05
N ASP A 325 -2.42 14.88 -5.91
CA ASP A 325 -1.99 15.30 -4.57
C ASP A 325 -0.45 15.26 -4.49
N LEU A 326 0.19 14.17 -4.93
CA LEU A 326 1.66 14.08 -4.99
C LEU A 326 2.28 15.16 -5.87
N PHE A 327 1.65 15.46 -7.01
CA PHE A 327 2.09 16.52 -7.91
C PHE A 327 1.93 17.92 -7.30
N PHE A 328 0.88 18.16 -6.51
CA PHE A 328 0.71 19.42 -5.80
C PHE A 328 1.74 19.59 -4.68
N GLU A 329 2.03 18.54 -3.90
CA GLU A 329 3.11 18.57 -2.91
C GLU A 329 4.45 18.96 -3.58
N ASP A 330 4.80 18.37 -4.72
CA ASP A 330 6.02 18.70 -5.49
C ASP A 330 6.11 20.18 -5.92
N ILE A 331 4.97 20.81 -6.28
CA ILE A 331 4.94 22.21 -6.72
C ILE A 331 5.01 23.16 -5.52
N MET A 332 4.28 22.85 -4.45
CA MET A 332 4.20 23.69 -3.26
C MET A 332 5.51 23.72 -2.47
N ASP A 333 6.36 22.70 -2.64
CA ASP A 333 7.75 22.68 -2.17
C ASP A 333 8.65 23.79 -2.78
N GLY A 334 8.14 24.59 -3.72
CA GLY A 334 8.83 25.75 -4.30
C GLY A 334 9.97 25.39 -5.27
N THR A 335 10.04 24.12 -5.70
CA THR A 335 11.17 23.57 -6.47
C THR A 335 10.90 23.40 -7.99
N GLN A 336 9.72 23.77 -8.51
CA GLN A 336 9.38 23.74 -9.94
C GLN A 336 9.41 25.09 -10.67
N ALA A 337 9.63 25.00 -11.99
CA ALA A 337 9.82 26.08 -12.94
C ALA A 337 8.57 26.96 -13.16
N ALA A 338 8.76 28.11 -13.83
CA ALA A 338 7.75 29.12 -14.18
C ALA A 338 6.33 28.56 -14.32
N ALA A 339 5.34 29.23 -13.72
CA ALA A 339 3.94 28.78 -13.61
C ALA A 339 3.35 28.15 -14.89
N ALA A 340 3.76 28.59 -16.08
CA ALA A 340 3.40 27.98 -17.36
C ALA A 340 3.78 26.49 -17.48
N SER A 341 4.98 26.09 -17.03
CA SER A 341 5.46 24.71 -17.08
C SER A 341 4.71 23.80 -16.10
N ALA A 342 4.35 24.31 -14.91
CA ALA A 342 3.55 23.58 -13.94
C ALA A 342 2.14 23.28 -14.47
N VAL A 343 1.51 24.25 -15.14
CA VAL A 343 0.20 24.08 -15.79
C VAL A 343 0.26 23.06 -16.93
N GLU A 344 1.30 23.09 -17.76
CA GLU A 344 1.50 22.11 -18.83
C GLU A 344 1.70 20.68 -18.29
N ASN A 345 2.51 20.52 -17.25
CA ASN A 345 2.75 19.23 -16.61
C ASN A 345 1.49 18.68 -15.93
N LEU A 346 0.73 19.54 -15.23
CA LEU A 346 -0.56 19.18 -14.63
C LEU A 346 -1.56 18.75 -15.70
N THR A 347 -1.62 19.49 -16.80
CA THR A 347 -2.48 19.16 -17.95
C THR A 347 -2.10 17.81 -18.55
N GLY A 348 -0.80 17.55 -18.70
CA GLY A 348 -0.27 16.26 -19.16
C GLY A 348 -0.64 15.12 -18.21
N LEU A 349 -0.47 15.31 -16.90
CA LEU A 349 -0.82 14.35 -15.86
C LEU A 349 -2.33 14.03 -15.87
N VAL A 350 -3.18 15.05 -15.87
CA VAL A 350 -4.65 14.87 -15.88
C VAL A 350 -5.12 14.17 -17.16
N LYS A 351 -4.54 14.51 -18.32
CA LYS A 351 -4.79 13.79 -19.59
C LYS A 351 -4.36 12.33 -19.54
N ALA A 352 -3.16 12.06 -19.02
CA ALA A 352 -2.62 10.71 -18.89
C ALA A 352 -3.50 9.87 -17.95
N LEU A 353 -3.88 10.42 -16.81
CA LEU A 353 -4.73 9.76 -15.82
C LEU A 353 -6.15 9.52 -16.37
N GLN A 354 -6.73 10.48 -17.11
CA GLN A 354 -8.02 10.33 -17.79
C GLN A 354 -7.98 9.20 -18.82
N ALA A 355 -6.92 9.14 -19.63
CA ALA A 355 -6.74 8.11 -20.65
C ALA A 355 -6.52 6.71 -20.05
N VAL A 356 -5.64 6.60 -19.04
CA VAL A 356 -5.31 5.32 -18.37
C VAL A 356 -6.51 4.74 -17.63
N ASN A 357 -7.26 5.58 -16.92
CA ASN A 357 -8.41 5.15 -16.12
C ASN A 357 -9.72 5.13 -16.91
N SER A 358 -9.70 5.47 -18.21
CA SER A 358 -10.90 5.55 -19.07
C SER A 358 -12.04 6.38 -18.45
N THR A 359 -11.70 7.45 -17.70
CA THR A 359 -12.69 8.29 -17.01
C THR A 359 -13.23 9.37 -17.93
N THR A 360 -14.37 9.98 -17.57
CA THR A 360 -14.83 11.16 -18.28
C THR A 360 -13.93 12.37 -17.97
N TRP A 361 -13.96 13.38 -18.83
CA TRP A 361 -13.34 14.68 -18.54
C TRP A 361 -13.93 15.35 -17.31
N HIS A 362 -15.22 15.13 -17.05
CA HIS A 362 -15.89 15.60 -15.84
C HIS A 362 -15.24 15.00 -14.59
N ASP A 363 -15.05 13.68 -14.55
CA ASP A 363 -14.46 13.01 -13.39
C ASP A 363 -12.98 13.36 -13.20
N ALA A 364 -12.25 13.55 -14.31
CA ALA A 364 -10.86 14.00 -14.26
C ALA A 364 -10.73 15.43 -13.74
N PHE A 365 -11.64 16.31 -14.14
CA PHE A 365 -11.69 17.67 -13.60
C PHE A 365 -12.16 17.71 -12.15
N LEU A 366 -13.13 16.86 -11.77
CA LEU A 366 -13.62 16.75 -10.40
C LEU A 366 -12.51 16.23 -9.46
N ALA A 367 -11.71 15.26 -9.91
CA ALA A 367 -10.54 14.78 -9.19
C ALA A 367 -9.50 15.88 -8.98
N LEU A 368 -9.19 16.64 -10.03
CA LEU A 368 -8.30 17.79 -9.96
C LEU A 368 -8.81 18.85 -8.97
N TRP A 369 -10.10 19.17 -9.08
CA TRP A 369 -10.77 20.15 -8.23
C TRP A 369 -10.74 19.74 -6.77
N LEU A 370 -11.05 18.49 -6.46
CA LEU A 370 -11.07 18.01 -5.09
C LEU A 370 -9.67 17.83 -4.50
N ALA A 371 -8.65 17.46 -5.31
CA ALA A 371 -7.25 17.52 -4.91
C ALA A 371 -6.82 18.97 -4.57
N ALA A 372 -7.21 19.94 -5.40
CA ALA A 372 -6.93 21.36 -5.13
C ALA A 372 -7.66 21.87 -3.87
N LEU A 373 -8.91 21.44 -3.63
CA LEU A 373 -9.64 21.76 -2.41
C LEU A 373 -8.97 21.14 -1.18
N ARG A 374 -8.51 19.88 -1.26
CA ARG A 374 -7.76 19.23 -0.17
C ARG A 374 -6.50 20.02 0.13
N LEU A 375 -5.75 20.46 -0.88
CA LEU A 375 -4.56 21.30 -0.71
C LEU A 375 -4.89 22.62 0.03
N VAL A 376 -5.90 23.37 -0.44
CA VAL A 376 -6.29 24.66 0.17
C VAL A 376 -6.84 24.49 1.59
N GLN A 377 -7.55 23.39 1.86
CA GLN A 377 -8.04 23.07 3.20
C GLN A 377 -6.93 22.63 4.15
N ARG A 378 -5.83 22.06 3.63
CA ARG A 378 -4.65 21.63 4.41
C ARG A 378 -3.75 22.82 4.81
N GLU A 379 -3.62 23.86 3.99
CA GLU A 379 -2.77 25.03 4.29
C GLU A 379 -3.34 25.98 5.37
N ARG A 380 -4.62 25.90 5.69
CA ARG A 380 -5.20 26.74 6.75
C ARG A 380 -5.06 26.05 8.11
N ASP A 381 -4.01 26.38 8.85
CA ASP A 381 -4.07 26.34 10.31
C ASP A 381 -5.35 27.07 10.78
N PRO A 382 -6.09 26.58 11.79
CA PRO A 382 -7.33 27.19 12.23
C PRO A 382 -7.03 28.48 12.99
N ILE A 383 -6.72 29.55 12.27
CA ILE A 383 -6.72 30.91 12.80
C ILE A 383 -8.18 31.36 12.82
N GLU A 384 -8.77 31.22 14.01
CA GLU A 384 -9.94 31.95 14.53
C GLU A 384 -11.15 32.10 13.58
N GLY A 385 -12.09 31.16 13.69
CA GLY A 385 -13.46 31.33 13.20
C GLY A 385 -14.28 30.06 13.42
N PRO A 386 -15.62 30.17 13.63
CA PRO A 386 -16.45 29.00 13.84
C PRO A 386 -16.44 28.13 12.58
N VAL A 387 -15.92 26.91 12.73
CA VAL A 387 -15.85 25.89 11.69
C VAL A 387 -17.28 25.49 11.29
N PRO A 388 -17.69 25.56 10.01
CA PRO A 388 -18.84 24.80 9.57
C PRO A 388 -18.45 23.32 9.62
N LEU A 389 -19.04 22.58 10.57
CA LEU A 389 -18.92 21.13 10.69
C LEU A 389 -19.13 20.46 9.31
N ARG A 390 -18.28 19.46 9.04
CA ARG A 390 -18.17 18.65 7.81
C ARG A 390 -19.47 17.96 7.35
N THR A 391 -20.58 18.13 8.06
CA THR A 391 -21.90 17.56 7.79
C THR A 391 -22.78 18.39 6.83
N LEU A 392 -22.41 19.62 6.46
CA LEU A 392 -23.29 20.46 5.61
C LEU A 392 -23.06 20.38 4.09
N PHE A 393 -21.96 19.80 3.60
CA PHE A 393 -21.62 19.89 2.17
C PHE A 393 -22.26 18.83 1.27
N PHE A 394 -22.82 17.74 1.82
CA PHE A 394 -23.48 16.71 1.00
C PHE A 394 -24.97 16.99 0.69
N VAL A 395 -25.55 18.07 1.20
CA VAL A 395 -26.99 18.37 0.99
C VAL A 395 -27.26 19.08 -0.35
N TYR A 396 -26.26 19.63 -1.04
CA TYR A 396 -26.49 20.48 -2.22
C TYR A 396 -26.14 19.88 -3.59
N CYS A 397 -25.77 18.60 -3.67
CA CYS A 397 -25.47 17.94 -4.96
C CYS A 397 -26.32 16.70 -5.19
N TYR A 398 -27.65 16.85 -5.17
CA TYR A 398 -28.58 15.94 -5.84
C TYR A 398 -29.75 16.76 -6.40
N PRO A 399 -29.87 16.97 -7.73
CA PRO A 399 -31.14 17.40 -8.30
C PRO A 399 -31.96 16.13 -8.58
N SER A 400 -32.67 15.64 -7.58
CA SER A 400 -33.77 14.71 -7.79
C SER A 400 -35.02 15.53 -8.10
N SER A 401 -35.44 15.49 -9.36
CA SER A 401 -36.68 16.07 -9.86
C SER A 401 -37.89 15.70 -8.99
N THR A 402 -38.48 16.67 -8.29
CA THR A 402 -39.94 16.95 -8.19
C THR A 402 -40.21 17.96 -7.08
N CYS A 403 -40.21 19.26 -7.41
CA CYS A 403 -40.87 20.28 -6.60
C CYS A 403 -42.39 20.16 -6.82
N CYS A 404 -43.14 19.74 -5.79
CA CYS A 404 -44.54 20.13 -5.65
C CYS A 404 -44.60 21.34 -4.71
N CYS A 405 -45.07 22.45 -5.27
CA CYS A 405 -45.37 23.68 -4.57
C CYS A 405 -46.52 23.47 -3.57
N GLN A 406 -46.41 24.04 -2.37
CA GLN A 406 -47.59 24.49 -1.65
C GLN A 406 -47.31 25.87 -1.04
N HIS A 407 -48.02 26.85 -1.60
CA HIS A 407 -48.12 28.22 -1.13
C HIS A 407 -49.20 28.29 -0.05
N HIS A 408 -48.89 29.02 1.03
CA HIS A 408 -49.76 29.59 2.05
C HIS A 408 -50.48 28.66 3.05
#